data_AF-X1Q767-F1
#
_entry.id   AF-X1Q767-F1
#
_cell.length_a   1.000
_cell.length_b   1.000
_cell.length_c   1.000
_cell.angle_alpha   90.00
_cell.angle_beta   90.00
_cell.angle_gamma   90.00
#
_symmetry.space_group_name_H-M   'P 1'
#
loop_
_entity.id
_entity.type
_entity.pdbx_description
1 polymer ?
#
loop_
_entity_poly.entity_id
_entity_poly.type
_entity_poly.pdbx_seq_one_letter_code
_entity_poly.pdbx_strand_id
1 'polypeptide(L)'
;FIPEVSPSLRTSVSQPVISFITTDALSGFDHFEIKVIDITPRREKKEVAFFVEVASPYKLSLLPVGKYMVVVRAFDVASNWRDESVKIEIIPKGIGLTREGIWFFEIFLSWWLIIIIIVLILSVIVVILIRW
;
A
#
# COMPACT_ATOMS: atom_id res chain seq x y z
N PHE A 1 -9.37 16.03 -10.65
CA PHE A 1 -8.63 14.80 -11.03
C PHE A 1 -8.68 13.84 -9.86
N ILE A 2 -8.45 12.54 -10.09
CA ILE A 2 -8.34 11.53 -9.02
C ILE A 2 -7.07 10.72 -9.34
N PRO A 3 -6.11 10.59 -8.39
CA PRO A 3 -4.95 9.75 -8.61
C PRO A 3 -5.32 8.27 -8.48
N GLU A 4 -4.91 7.48 -9.46
CA GLU A 4 -5.06 6.04 -9.53
C GLU A 4 -3.72 5.34 -9.25
N VAL A 5 -3.77 4.23 -8.51
CA VAL A 5 -2.59 3.48 -8.09
C VAL A 5 -2.58 2.13 -8.79
N SER A 6 -1.50 1.83 -9.49
CA SER A 6 -1.25 0.53 -10.11
C SER A 6 -0.12 -0.21 -9.38
N PRO A 7 -0.27 -1.52 -9.06
CA PRO A 7 -1.41 -2.38 -9.45
C PRO A 7 -2.65 -2.27 -8.56
N SER A 8 -2.49 -1.81 -7.31
CA SER A 8 -3.59 -1.68 -6.35
C SER A 8 -3.16 -0.81 -5.16
N LEU A 9 -4.13 -0.36 -4.35
CA LEU A 9 -3.87 0.40 -3.11
C LEU A 9 -3.10 -0.41 -2.05
N ARG A 10 -3.19 -1.74 -2.09
CA ARG A 10 -2.49 -2.65 -1.18
C ARG A 10 -1.71 -3.66 -2.02
N THR A 11 -0.39 -3.51 -2.06
CA THR A 11 0.46 -4.25 -3.01
C THR A 11 1.77 -4.70 -2.40
N SER A 12 2.33 -5.78 -2.93
CA SER A 12 3.69 -6.22 -2.61
C SER A 12 4.74 -5.59 -3.54
N VAL A 13 4.32 -4.75 -4.50
CA VAL A 13 5.19 -3.99 -5.39
C VAL A 13 5.69 -2.75 -4.64
N SER A 14 6.99 -2.72 -4.33
CA SER A 14 7.63 -1.63 -3.59
C SER A 14 7.80 -0.31 -4.38
N GLN A 15 7.46 -0.29 -5.66
CA GLN A 15 7.49 0.89 -6.53
C GLN A 15 6.21 0.99 -7.36
N PRO A 16 5.05 1.25 -6.73
CA PRO A 16 3.80 1.36 -7.46
C PRO A 16 3.81 2.58 -8.38
N VAL A 17 2.96 2.54 -9.41
CA VAL A 17 2.80 3.63 -10.38
C VAL A 17 1.55 4.43 -10.03
N ILE A 18 1.70 5.75 -9.95
CA ILE A 18 0.62 6.69 -9.70
C ILE A 18 0.28 7.35 -11.03
N SER A 19 -0.95 7.14 -11.50
CA SER A 19 -1.47 7.79 -12.70
C SER A 19 -2.50 8.81 -12.27
N PHE A 20 -2.46 9.99 -12.87
CA PHE A 20 -3.47 11.02 -12.66
C PHE A 20 -3.87 11.55 -14.02
N ILE A 21 -5.17 11.48 -14.30
CA ILE A 21 -5.78 11.99 -15.53
C ILE A 21 -6.63 13.19 -15.12
N THR A 22 -6.40 14.33 -15.77
CA THR A 22 -7.29 15.49 -15.69
C THR A 22 -8.37 15.32 -16.76
N THR A 23 -9.61 15.59 -16.40
CA THR A 23 -10.73 15.55 -17.34
C THR A 23 -10.69 16.71 -18.35
N ASP A 24 -9.78 17.65 -18.14
CA ASP A 24 -9.70 18.89 -18.89
C ASP A 24 -8.27 19.10 -19.38
N ALA A 25 -7.97 18.48 -20.52
CA ALA A 25 -6.71 18.64 -21.22
C ALA A 25 -6.61 20.01 -21.94
N LEU A 26 -7.66 20.85 -21.89
CA LEU A 26 -7.75 22.12 -22.59
C LEU A 26 -7.86 23.35 -21.67
N SER A 27 -8.09 23.20 -20.36
CA SER A 27 -8.36 24.34 -19.46
C SER A 27 -7.21 24.84 -18.59
N GLY A 28 -5.97 24.50 -18.92
CA GLY A 28 -4.81 25.22 -18.38
C GLY A 28 -4.26 24.66 -17.07
N PHE A 29 -3.97 23.36 -17.02
CA PHE A 29 -3.01 22.83 -16.03
C PHE A 29 -1.58 23.10 -16.51
N ASP A 30 -0.71 23.52 -15.59
CA ASP A 30 0.70 23.82 -15.85
C ASP A 30 1.57 22.58 -15.54
N HIS A 31 1.63 22.18 -14.26
CA HIS A 31 2.42 21.05 -13.81
C HIS A 31 1.78 20.33 -12.61
N PHE A 32 2.32 19.16 -12.27
CA PHE A 32 1.92 18.39 -11.09
C PHE A 32 3.11 18.23 -10.16
N GLU A 33 2.84 18.24 -8.87
CA GLU A 33 3.81 17.86 -7.85
C GLU A 33 3.32 16.64 -7.07
N ILE A 34 4.25 15.81 -6.60
CA ILE A 34 3.95 14.65 -5.75
C ILE A 34 4.76 14.69 -4.46
N LYS A 35 4.14 14.24 -3.38
CA LYS A 35 4.75 14.07 -2.07
C LYS A 35 4.34 12.73 -1.48
N VAL A 36 5.30 11.96 -0.95
CA VAL A 36 5.04 10.65 -0.33
C VAL A 36 5.35 10.74 1.16
N ILE A 37 4.35 10.47 2.00
CA ILE A 37 4.44 10.59 3.46
C ILE A 37 4.35 9.19 4.06
N ASP A 38 5.36 8.78 4.83
CA ASP A 38 5.29 7.55 5.64
C ASP A 38 4.33 7.76 6.83
N ILE A 39 3.25 6.98 6.85
CA ILE A 39 2.23 6.98 7.91
C ILE A 39 2.22 5.65 8.68
N THR A 40 3.29 4.86 8.57
CA THR A 40 3.43 3.58 9.27
C THR A 40 3.48 3.82 10.79
N PRO A 41 2.58 3.19 11.57
CA PRO A 41 2.62 3.29 13.03
C PRO A 41 3.99 2.83 13.57
N ARG A 42 4.57 3.57 14.51
CA ARG A 42 5.85 3.28 15.19
C ARG A 42 7.14 3.49 14.38
N ARG A 43 7.10 4.04 13.16
CA ARG A 43 8.30 4.63 12.54
C ARG A 43 8.52 6.03 13.12
N GLU A 44 9.54 6.15 13.96
CA GLU A 44 9.89 7.40 14.66
C GLU A 44 10.51 8.46 13.73
N LYS A 45 11.12 8.01 12.62
CA LYS A 45 11.67 8.91 11.59
C LYS A 45 10.61 9.21 10.52
N LYS A 46 9.84 10.28 10.74
CA LYS A 46 9.12 10.95 9.65
C LYS A 46 10.14 11.81 8.90
N GLU A 47 10.73 11.27 7.84
CA GLU A 47 11.51 12.13 6.93
C GLU A 47 10.61 13.24 6.39
N VAL A 48 11.16 14.44 6.29
CA VAL A 48 10.45 15.58 5.71
C VAL A 48 10.27 15.30 4.22
N ALA A 49 9.08 14.88 3.85
CA ALA A 49 8.72 14.67 2.45
C ALA A 49 8.46 16.02 1.78
N PHE A 50 9.19 16.28 0.70
CA PHE A 50 9.03 17.47 -0.15
C PHE A 50 8.15 17.13 -1.35
N PHE A 51 7.49 18.17 -1.87
CA PHE A 51 6.85 18.09 -3.17
C PHE A 51 7.92 18.13 -4.26
N VAL A 52 7.77 17.27 -5.26
CA VAL A 52 8.62 17.25 -6.44
C VAL A 52 7.75 17.28 -7.68
N GLU A 53 8.14 18.09 -8.67
CA GLU A 53 7.44 18.18 -9.94
C GLU A 53 7.56 16.86 -10.73
N VAL A 54 6.44 16.36 -11.24
CA VAL A 54 6.35 15.06 -11.92
C VAL A 54 5.37 15.07 -13.09
N ALA A 55 5.62 14.20 -14.06
CA ALA A 55 4.67 13.89 -15.13
C ALA A 55 3.84 12.65 -14.80
N SER A 56 2.62 12.58 -15.33
CA SER A 56 1.77 11.39 -15.29
C SER A 56 2.08 10.46 -16.45
N PRO A 57 2.17 9.13 -16.26
CA PRO A 57 2.19 8.43 -14.97
C PRO A 57 3.56 8.52 -14.29
N TYR A 58 3.57 8.53 -12.96
CA TYR A 58 4.78 8.62 -12.15
C TYR A 58 5.07 7.32 -11.38
N LYS A 59 6.28 6.78 -11.51
CA LYS A 59 6.72 5.60 -10.76
C LYS A 59 7.38 6.03 -9.44
N LEU A 60 6.86 5.56 -8.30
CA LEU A 60 7.44 5.89 -7.01
C LEU A 60 8.85 5.32 -6.82
N SER A 61 9.64 6.00 -5.99
CA SER A 61 10.91 5.48 -5.47
C SER A 61 10.68 4.21 -4.63
N LEU A 62 11.76 3.48 -4.34
CA LEU A 62 11.67 2.23 -3.58
C LEU A 62 11.11 2.48 -2.18
N LEU A 63 9.90 2.00 -1.93
CA LEU A 63 9.22 2.09 -0.64
C LEU A 63 9.39 0.78 0.15
N PRO A 64 9.89 0.85 1.39
CA PRO A 64 9.85 -0.28 2.32
C PRO A 64 8.43 -0.76 2.63
N VAL A 65 8.30 -1.94 3.25
CA VAL A 65 7.03 -2.41 3.81
C VAL A 65 6.49 -1.37 4.80
N GLY A 66 5.23 -0.97 4.64
CA GLY A 66 4.65 0.11 5.43
C GLY A 66 3.40 0.71 4.80
N LYS A 67 2.87 1.75 5.46
CA LYS A 67 1.72 2.52 5.00
C LYS A 67 2.19 3.91 4.59
N TYR A 68 1.75 4.36 3.43
CA TYR A 68 2.13 5.65 2.87
C TYR A 68 0.90 6.43 2.43
N MET A 69 0.98 7.75 2.53
CA MET A 69 0.02 8.67 1.96
C MET A 69 0.73 9.42 0.83
N VAL A 70 0.25 9.22 -0.39
CA VAL A 70 0.72 9.92 -1.58
C VAL A 70 -0.20 11.11 -1.78
N VAL A 71 0.37 12.30 -1.82
CA VAL A 71 -0.34 13.55 -2.10
C VAL A 71 0.11 14.03 -3.47
N VAL A 72 -0.85 14.26 -4.37
CA VAL A 72 -0.63 14.82 -5.70
C VAL A 72 -1.26 16.21 -5.72
N ARG A 73 -0.46 17.20 -6.10
CA ARG A 73 -0.89 18.58 -6.29
C ARG A 73 -0.91 18.89 -7.77
N ALA A 74 -2.02 19.45 -8.26
CA ALA A 74 -2.09 19.96 -9.62
C ALA A 74 -2.10 21.49 -9.57
N PHE A 75 -1.28 22.13 -10.41
CA PHE A 75 -1.26 23.57 -10.61
C PHE A 75 -1.91 23.95 -11.94
N ASP A 76 -2.67 25.04 -11.95
CA ASP A 76 -3.12 25.69 -13.17
C ASP A 76 -2.14 26.77 -13.65
N VAL A 77 -2.30 27.23 -14.90
CA VAL A 77 -1.48 28.30 -15.50
C VAL A 77 -1.63 29.64 -14.76
N ALA A 78 -2.72 29.81 -13.99
CA ALA A 78 -2.96 30.96 -13.12
C ALA A 78 -2.36 30.77 -11.70
N SER A 79 -1.58 29.70 -11.49
CA SER A 79 -0.94 29.33 -10.24
C SER A 79 -1.88 28.98 -9.08
N ASN A 80 -3.16 28.67 -9.35
CA ASN A 80 -4.02 28.01 -8.37
C ASN A 80 -3.63 26.53 -8.26
N TRP A 81 -3.84 25.94 -7.08
CA TRP A 81 -3.51 24.55 -6.84
C TRP A 81 -4.66 23.77 -6.19
N ARG A 82 -4.68 22.47 -6.46
CA ARG A 82 -5.57 21.51 -5.79
C ARG A 82 -4.79 20.26 -5.40
N ASP A 83 -4.94 19.85 -4.15
CA ASP A 83 -4.35 18.63 -3.60
C ASP A 83 -5.38 17.49 -3.61
N GLU A 84 -4.93 16.31 -4.01
CA GLU A 84 -5.64 15.04 -3.86
C GLU A 84 -4.69 14.01 -3.24
N SER A 85 -5.23 13.12 -2.41
CA SER A 85 -4.39 12.16 -1.69
C SER A 85 -4.93 10.74 -1.76
N VAL A 86 -4.00 9.77 -1.80
CA VAL A 86 -4.31 8.34 -1.81
C VAL A 86 -3.44 7.61 -0.81
N LYS A 87 -4.04 6.68 -0.06
CA LYS A 87 -3.33 5.84 0.89
C LYS A 87 -2.93 4.54 0.22
N ILE A 88 -1.66 4.19 0.32
CA ILE A 88 -1.11 2.93 -0.18
C ILE A 88 -0.48 2.12 0.95
N GLU A 89 -0.55 0.81 0.85
CA GLU A 89 0.09 -0.12 1.78
C GLU A 89 1.00 -1.07 1.02
N ILE A 90 2.29 -1.05 1.38
CA ILE A 90 3.31 -1.96 0.88
C ILE A 90 3.41 -3.13 1.85
N ILE A 91 3.05 -4.31 1.38
CA ILE A 91 3.09 -5.57 2.14
C ILE A 91 4.35 -6.37 1.78
N PRO A 92 4.92 -7.17 2.69
CA PRO A 92 6.09 -7.99 2.38
C PRO A 92 5.80 -8.96 1.24
N LYS A 93 6.77 -9.22 0.36
CA LYS A 93 6.64 -10.31 -0.64
C LYS A 93 6.87 -11.66 0.04
N GLY A 94 5.98 -12.62 -0.20
CA GLY A 94 6.16 -14.02 0.19
C GLY A 94 5.63 -14.35 1.58
N ILE A 95 6.45 -15.04 2.39
CA ILE A 95 6.10 -15.51 3.73
C ILE A 95 6.75 -14.59 4.75
N GLY A 96 5.94 -13.92 5.58
CA GLY A 96 6.42 -13.06 6.66
C GLY A 96 5.94 -13.56 8.01
N LEU A 97 6.84 -13.76 8.97
CA LEU A 97 6.47 -14.01 10.36
C LEU A 97 6.33 -12.67 11.09
N THR A 98 5.19 -12.47 11.75
CA THR A 98 4.98 -11.33 12.65
C THR A 98 4.73 -11.86 14.07
N ARG A 99 4.72 -10.96 15.06
CA ARG A 99 4.38 -11.34 16.44
C ARG A 99 2.93 -11.83 16.56
N GLU A 100 2.05 -11.44 15.65
CA GLU A 100 0.61 -11.71 15.71
C GLU A 100 0.17 -12.89 14.83
N GLY A 101 1.02 -13.32 13.89
CA GLY A 101 0.73 -14.45 13.02
C GLY A 101 1.74 -14.63 11.89
N ILE A 102 1.27 -15.30 10.84
CA ILE A 102 2.02 -15.53 9.62
C ILE A 102 1.28 -14.86 8.46
N TRP A 103 2.01 -14.08 7.68
CA TRP A 103 1.58 -13.55 6.40
C TRP A 103 2.01 -14.54 5.31
N PHE A 104 1.06 -15.14 4.60
CA PHE A 104 1.31 -16.15 3.57
C PHE A 104 0.65 -15.69 2.27
N PHE A 105 1.48 -15.20 1.33
CA PHE A 105 0.97 -14.46 0.16
C PHE A 105 0.01 -13.36 0.66
N GLU A 106 -1.16 -13.18 0.06
CA GLU A 106 -2.08 -12.08 0.43
C GLU A 106 -2.93 -12.34 1.69
N ILE A 107 -2.77 -13.49 2.35
CA ILE A 107 -3.59 -13.91 3.48
C ILE A 107 -2.82 -13.75 4.80
N PHE A 108 -3.48 -13.14 5.79
CA PHE A 108 -2.97 -13.08 7.16
C PHE A 108 -3.62 -14.17 8.02
N LEU A 109 -2.81 -15.10 8.54
CA LEU A 109 -3.23 -16.10 9.51
C LEU A 109 -2.72 -15.69 10.90
N SER A 110 -3.63 -15.36 11.81
CA SER A 110 -3.29 -15.15 13.22
C SER A 110 -2.83 -16.47 13.87
N TRP A 111 -1.92 -16.38 14.85
CA TRP A 111 -1.48 -17.55 15.64
C TRP A 111 -2.65 -18.33 16.25
N TRP A 112 -3.72 -17.64 16.66
CA TRP A 112 -4.93 -18.30 17.18
C TRP A 112 -5.62 -19.19 16.15
N LEU A 113 -5.74 -18.73 14.90
CA LEU A 113 -6.34 -19.52 13.82
C LEU A 113 -5.49 -20.76 13.51
N ILE A 114 -4.16 -20.61 13.53
CA ILE A 114 -3.23 -21.73 13.33
C ILE A 114 -3.42 -22.78 14.42
N ILE A 115 -3.52 -22.36 15.69
CA ILE A 115 -3.77 -23.28 16.82
C ILE A 115 -5.11 -24.00 16.64
N ILE A 116 -6.18 -23.30 16.25
CA ILE A 116 -7.50 -23.90 16.02
C ILE A 116 -7.43 -24.95 14.91
N ILE A 117 -6.76 -24.66 13.80
CA ILE A 117 -6.58 -25.60 12.68
C ILE A 117 -5.79 -26.83 13.13
N ILE A 118 -4.71 -26.65 13.89
CA ILE A 118 -3.92 -27.77 14.43
C ILE A 118 -4.77 -28.64 15.36
N VAL A 119 -5.56 -28.04 16.26
CA VAL A 119 -6.43 -28.79 17.17
C VAL A 119 -7.51 -29.58 16.41
N LEU A 120 -8.09 -29.00 15.36
CA LEU A 120 -9.05 -29.70 14.50
C LEU A 120 -8.41 -30.86 13.73
N ILE A 121 -7.20 -30.68 13.21
CA ILE A 121 -6.47 -31.76 12.51
C ILE A 121 -6.16 -32.89 13.50
N LEU A 122 -5.67 -32.56 14.69
CA LEU A 122 -5.36 -33.55 15.72
C LEU A 122 -6.60 -34.30 16.19
N SER A 123 -7.74 -33.63 16.36
CA SER A 123 -8.99 -34.29 16.77
C SER A 123 -9.48 -35.28 15.72
N VAL A 124 -9.39 -34.92 14.43
CA VAL A 124 -9.73 -35.83 13.32
C VAL A 124 -8.80 -37.04 13.30
N ILE A 125 -7.49 -36.84 13.46
CA ILE A 125 -6.51 -37.95 13.51
C ILE A 125 -6.83 -38.90 14.67
N VAL A 126 -7.14 -38.37 15.85
CA VAL A 126 -7.50 -39.18 17.02
C VAL A 126 -8.77 -40.00 16.75
N VAL A 127 -9.80 -39.40 16.14
CA VAL A 127 -11.03 -40.12 15.78
C VAL A 127 -10.76 -41.25 14.77
N ILE A 128 -9.88 -41.03 13.80
CA ILE A 128 -9.48 -42.06 12.83
C ILE A 128 -8.75 -43.20 13.53
N LEU A 129 -7.81 -42.90 14.43
CA LEU A 129 -7.03 -43.89 15.17
C LEU A 129 -7.88 -44.72 16.15
N ILE A 130 -8.93 -44.16 16.73
CA ILE A 130 -9.84 -44.88 17.63
C ILE A 130 -10.78 -45.81 16.84
N ARG A 131 -11.06 -45.49 15.56
CA ARG A 131 -11.95 -46.29 14.69
C ARG A 131 -11.24 -47.40 13.94
N TRP A 132 -9.91 -47.43 13.94
CA TRP A 132 -9.07 -48.52 13.42
C TRP A 132 -8.66 -49.46 14.55
#